data_AF-A0A2S4Z7L0-F1
#
_entry.id   AF-A0A2S4Z7L0-F1
#
_cell.length_a   1.000
_cell.length_b   1.000
_cell.length_c   1.000
_cell.angle_alpha   90.00
_cell.angle_beta   90.00
_cell.angle_gamma   90.00
#
_symmetry.space_group_name_H-M   'P 1'
#
loop_
_entity.id
_entity.type
_entity.pdbx_description
1 polymer ?
#
loop_
_entity_poly.entity_id
_entity_poly.type
_entity_poly.pdbx_seq_one_letter_code
_entity_poly.pdbx_strand_id
1 'polypeptide(L)'
;MPLVHRARREDAFVTGWQRAGAEGSFVVSGRWPAHHPFFPPVDGTYDPLLVAETMRQAGILIVHAGYAVPVGYQFLLSTFRYSCATELLRVDAGPADIDVLVQCSDIEWRKLRPQSMRIAMTVRRGGNVVARGLFVAKFISPSIYVRLRGERAVPRTWVSDAVPVPPAPAGRTRAEDVVIAPAAEPGQWLLRVDTTHPTLFQGRKDHVPGMLLFEAARQTAQVLHAPSPFVPACGEIAFHRYAEFDSPCLIQAERLPSQGAVRVVGKQDGAPVFSSVFTERTAAACVPVGAGQPA
;
A
#
# COMPACT_ATOMS: atom_id res chain seq x y z
N MET A 1 6.49 -13.22 11.04
CA MET A 1 5.15 -13.76 10.70
C MET A 1 5.07 -14.03 9.19
N PRO A 2 5.41 -15.26 8.74
CA PRO A 2 5.63 -15.55 7.32
C PRO A 2 4.43 -15.26 6.41
N LEU A 3 3.21 -15.53 6.88
CA LEU A 3 1.98 -15.44 6.06
C LEU A 3 1.52 -14.01 5.78
N VAL A 4 2.09 -13.00 6.42
CA VAL A 4 1.77 -11.57 6.21
C VAL A 4 2.96 -10.77 5.67
N HIS A 5 4.07 -11.46 5.41
CA HIS A 5 5.34 -10.89 4.94
C HIS A 5 5.89 -9.80 5.87
N ARG A 6 5.85 -10.06 7.19
CA ARG A 6 6.42 -9.19 8.22
C ARG A 6 7.49 -9.92 9.01
N ALA A 7 8.64 -9.27 9.14
CA ALA A 7 9.77 -9.71 9.95
C ALA A 7 9.56 -9.32 11.41
N ARG A 8 9.11 -8.09 11.68
CA ARG A 8 8.81 -7.60 13.03
C ARG A 8 7.35 -7.83 13.40
N ARG A 9 7.07 -8.04 14.69
CA ARG A 9 5.72 -8.37 15.18
C ARG A 9 4.85 -7.11 15.27
N GLU A 10 5.46 -5.99 15.63
CA GLU A 10 4.81 -4.68 15.75
C GLU A 10 4.25 -4.14 14.42
N ASP A 11 4.79 -4.60 13.28
CA ASP A 11 4.28 -4.23 11.95
C ASP A 11 3.24 -5.23 11.41
N ALA A 12 2.86 -6.24 12.20
CA ALA A 12 1.83 -7.20 11.81
C ALA A 12 0.51 -6.84 12.49
N PHE A 13 -0.39 -6.23 11.73
CA PHE A 13 -1.66 -5.68 12.22
C PHE A 13 -2.79 -6.70 12.16
N VAL A 14 -2.62 -7.81 11.46
CA VAL A 14 -3.59 -8.91 11.41
C VAL A 14 -3.14 -10.05 12.32
N THR A 15 -4.08 -10.64 13.05
CA THR A 15 -3.82 -11.60 14.14
C THR A 15 -4.39 -12.99 13.86
N GLY A 16 -5.43 -13.09 13.03
CA GLY A 16 -6.07 -14.36 12.71
C GLY A 16 -6.99 -14.26 11.51
N TRP A 17 -7.50 -15.41 11.04
CA TRP A 17 -8.46 -15.46 9.95
C TRP A 17 -9.35 -16.70 10.05
N GLN A 18 -10.51 -16.63 9.41
CA GLN A 18 -11.43 -17.75 9.25
C GLN A 18 -12.20 -17.62 7.93
N ARG A 19 -12.68 -18.75 7.39
CA ARG A 19 -13.65 -18.74 6.29
C ARG A 19 -14.98 -18.22 6.79
N ALA A 20 -15.66 -17.42 5.97
CA ALA A 20 -17.06 -17.11 6.16
C ALA A 20 -17.93 -18.10 5.37
N GLY A 21 -19.24 -18.10 5.62
CA GLY A 21 -20.16 -19.09 5.05
C GLY A 21 -20.33 -19.04 3.53
N ALA A 22 -20.07 -17.90 2.90
CA ALA A 22 -20.14 -17.73 1.45
C ALA A 22 -18.80 -18.04 0.76
N GLU A 23 -18.88 -18.47 -0.50
CA GLU A 23 -17.69 -18.81 -1.29
C GLU A 23 -16.79 -17.58 -1.50
N GLY A 24 -15.48 -17.80 -1.33
CA GLY A 24 -14.48 -16.74 -1.45
C GLY A 24 -14.54 -15.67 -0.35
N SER A 25 -15.40 -15.86 0.67
CA SER A 25 -15.55 -14.93 1.78
C SER A 25 -14.73 -15.36 2.99
N PHE A 26 -14.06 -14.39 3.63
CA PHE A 26 -13.25 -14.61 4.81
C PHE A 26 -13.41 -13.45 5.79
N VAL A 27 -13.12 -13.71 7.06
CA VAL A 27 -12.96 -12.69 8.10
C VAL A 27 -11.53 -12.76 8.61
N VAL A 28 -10.82 -11.63 8.58
CA VAL A 28 -9.47 -11.48 9.14
C VAL A 28 -9.54 -10.56 10.34
N SER A 29 -9.19 -11.05 11.52
CA SER A 29 -9.12 -10.23 12.73
C SER A 29 -7.75 -9.55 12.81
N GLY A 30 -7.71 -8.37 13.41
CA GLY A 30 -6.50 -7.58 13.57
C GLY A 30 -6.57 -6.64 14.75
N ARG A 31 -5.45 -5.97 14.99
CA ARG A 31 -5.31 -5.00 16.07
C ARG A 31 -4.41 -3.85 15.65
N TRP A 32 -4.91 -2.62 15.79
CA TRP A 32 -4.13 -1.41 15.56
C TRP A 32 -3.56 -0.89 16.87
N PRO A 33 -2.25 -0.60 16.94
CA PRO A 33 -1.66 0.03 18.11
C PRO A 33 -2.03 1.51 18.14
N ALA A 34 -2.29 2.07 19.33
CA ALA A 34 -2.57 3.51 19.48
C ALA A 34 -1.40 4.39 18.99
N HIS A 35 -0.18 3.86 19.03
CA HIS A 35 1.03 4.50 18.53
C HIS A 35 1.84 3.52 17.69
N HIS A 36 2.29 3.97 16.52
CA HIS A 36 3.23 3.23 15.67
C HIS A 36 4.30 4.19 15.13
N PRO A 37 5.60 3.84 15.17
CA PRO A 37 6.67 4.76 14.77
C PRO A 37 6.52 5.33 13.35
N PHE A 38 6.07 4.48 12.42
CA PHE A 38 5.91 4.87 11.00
C PHE A 38 4.46 5.18 10.60
N PHE A 39 3.47 4.82 11.43
CA PHE A 39 2.06 5.14 11.17
C PHE A 39 1.53 5.97 12.34
N PRO A 40 2.11 7.16 12.59
CA PRO A 40 1.66 7.98 13.69
C PRO A 40 0.22 8.45 13.43
N PRO A 41 -0.60 8.65 14.48
CA PRO A 41 -1.90 9.26 14.32
C PRO A 41 -1.80 10.62 13.62
N VAL A 42 -2.77 10.93 12.76
CA VAL A 42 -2.90 12.21 12.06
C VAL A 42 -4.14 12.90 12.61
N ASP A 43 -3.96 14.07 13.24
CA ASP A 43 -5.04 14.83 13.89
C ASP A 43 -5.94 14.00 14.83
N GLY A 44 -5.30 13.08 15.58
CA GLY A 44 -5.98 12.17 16.51
C GLY A 44 -6.76 11.03 15.86
N THR A 45 -6.53 10.75 14.58
CA THR A 45 -7.09 9.61 13.84
C THR A 45 -6.01 8.64 13.39
N TYR A 46 -6.35 7.36 13.25
CA TYR A 46 -5.48 6.37 12.65
C TYR A 46 -5.12 6.80 11.23
N ASP A 47 -3.83 6.71 10.90
CA ASP A 47 -3.33 7.03 9.58
C ASP A 47 -4.01 6.15 8.51
N PRO A 48 -4.64 6.72 7.45
CA PRO A 48 -5.16 5.94 6.33
C PRO A 48 -4.13 4.99 5.69
N LEU A 49 -2.82 5.28 5.80
CA LEU A 49 -1.76 4.37 5.34
C LEU A 49 -1.65 3.10 6.20
N LEU A 50 -1.93 3.17 7.51
CA LEU A 50 -2.04 2.00 8.38
C LEU A 50 -3.19 1.08 7.93
N VAL A 51 -4.31 1.70 7.56
CA VAL A 51 -5.50 1.00 7.05
C VAL A 51 -5.16 0.29 5.74
N ALA A 52 -4.54 0.99 4.79
CA ALA A 52 -4.08 0.42 3.54
C ALA A 52 -3.10 -0.75 3.75
N GLU A 53 -2.14 -0.59 4.66
CA GLU A 53 -1.19 -1.62 5.01
C GLU A 53 -1.87 -2.84 5.66
N THR A 54 -2.88 -2.63 6.51
CA THR A 54 -3.68 -3.70 7.11
C THR A 54 -4.43 -4.48 6.04
N MET A 55 -5.05 -3.80 5.06
CA MET A 55 -5.70 -4.45 3.91
C MET A 55 -4.70 -5.28 3.10
N ARG A 56 -3.51 -4.72 2.83
CA ARG A 56 -2.44 -5.45 2.11
C ARG A 56 -2.04 -6.73 2.87
N GLN A 57 -1.89 -6.68 4.19
CA GLN A 57 -1.58 -7.85 5.02
C GLN A 57 -2.70 -8.89 5.03
N ALA A 58 -3.95 -8.46 5.23
CA ALA A 58 -5.12 -9.35 5.20
C ALA A 58 -5.21 -10.09 3.86
N GLY A 59 -4.95 -9.38 2.78
CA GLY A 59 -4.89 -9.92 1.43
C GLY A 59 -3.88 -11.05 1.24
N ILE A 60 -2.63 -10.77 1.61
CA ILE A 60 -1.53 -11.74 1.52
C ILE A 60 -1.81 -12.96 2.42
N LEU A 61 -2.34 -12.73 3.62
CA LEU A 61 -2.74 -13.79 4.54
C LEU A 61 -3.77 -14.73 3.90
N ILE A 62 -4.85 -14.18 3.32
CA ILE A 62 -5.90 -15.00 2.70
C ILE A 62 -5.38 -15.75 1.48
N VAL A 63 -4.52 -15.15 0.67
CA VAL A 63 -3.91 -15.85 -0.48
C VAL A 63 -3.10 -17.06 -0.03
N HIS A 64 -2.27 -16.92 1.01
CA HIS A 64 -1.48 -18.05 1.52
C HIS A 64 -2.32 -19.07 2.27
N ALA A 65 -3.18 -18.63 3.18
CA ALA A 65 -3.85 -19.51 4.13
C ALA A 65 -5.22 -20.00 3.62
N GLY A 66 -5.99 -19.13 2.96
CA GLY A 66 -7.29 -19.45 2.39
C GLY A 66 -7.23 -20.15 1.03
N TYR A 67 -6.19 -19.89 0.24
CA TYR A 67 -6.01 -20.45 -1.11
C TYR A 67 -4.78 -21.33 -1.27
N ALA A 68 -4.05 -21.62 -0.18
CA ALA A 68 -2.89 -22.50 -0.16
C ALA A 68 -1.79 -22.11 -1.18
N VAL A 69 -1.68 -20.83 -1.54
CA VAL A 69 -0.54 -20.35 -2.33
C VAL A 69 0.71 -20.47 -1.47
N PRO A 70 1.79 -21.16 -1.90
CA PRO A 70 2.98 -21.33 -1.06
C PRO A 70 3.69 -20.01 -0.74
N VAL A 71 4.27 -19.92 0.46
CA VAL A 71 5.22 -18.85 0.79
C VAL A 71 6.38 -18.88 -0.21
N GLY A 72 6.82 -17.70 -0.64
CA GLY A 72 7.85 -17.51 -1.67
C GLY A 72 7.29 -17.20 -3.06
N TYR A 73 5.99 -17.43 -3.30
CA TYR A 73 5.33 -16.88 -4.47
C TYR A 73 5.38 -15.36 -4.46
N GLN A 74 5.62 -14.77 -5.63
CA GLN A 74 5.67 -13.33 -5.80
C GLN A 74 4.28 -12.79 -6.12
N PHE A 75 3.94 -11.68 -5.47
CA PHE A 75 2.67 -10.99 -5.62
C PHE A 75 2.89 -9.80 -6.54
N LEU A 76 2.34 -9.86 -7.74
CA LEU A 76 2.33 -8.73 -8.67
C LEU A 76 1.00 -8.01 -8.57
N LEU A 77 1.02 -6.87 -7.90
CA LEU A 77 -0.14 -6.01 -7.70
C LEU A 77 -0.29 -5.10 -8.92
N SER A 78 -1.42 -5.13 -9.62
CA SER A 78 -1.66 -4.20 -10.74
C SER A 78 -2.23 -2.88 -10.24
N THR A 79 -3.19 -2.94 -9.34
CA THR A 79 -3.89 -1.77 -8.80
C THR A 79 -4.29 -2.03 -7.36
N PHE A 80 -4.19 -0.99 -6.53
CA PHE A 80 -4.75 -0.95 -5.19
C PHE A 80 -5.55 0.33 -5.00
N ARG A 81 -6.75 0.20 -4.45
CA ARG A 81 -7.66 1.30 -4.14
C ARG A 81 -8.15 1.17 -2.71
N TYR A 82 -8.34 2.30 -2.04
CA TYR A 82 -8.95 2.35 -0.72
C TYR A 82 -9.72 3.65 -0.51
N SER A 83 -10.66 3.58 0.43
CA SER A 83 -11.38 4.73 0.97
C SER A 83 -11.59 4.56 2.47
N CYS A 84 -11.43 5.65 3.22
CA CYS A 84 -11.60 5.69 4.66
C CYS A 84 -12.74 6.64 5.05
N ALA A 85 -13.48 6.26 6.09
CA ALA A 85 -14.36 7.14 6.84
C ALA A 85 -13.54 7.71 8.01
N THR A 86 -12.82 8.80 7.76
CA THR A 86 -11.83 9.37 8.70
C THR A 86 -12.45 9.77 10.05
N GLU A 87 -13.72 10.17 10.05
CA GLU A 87 -14.50 10.47 11.24
C GLU A 87 -14.66 9.27 12.18
N LEU A 88 -14.54 8.04 11.67
CA LEU A 88 -14.61 6.80 12.43
C LEU A 88 -13.24 6.22 12.79
N LEU A 89 -12.16 6.89 12.38
CA LEU A 89 -10.78 6.48 12.64
C LEU A 89 -10.16 7.12 13.89
N ARG A 90 -10.96 7.76 14.77
CA ARG A 90 -10.45 8.34 16.04
C ARG A 90 -9.67 7.31 16.85
N VAL A 91 -8.47 7.70 17.30
CA VAL A 91 -7.63 6.88 18.17
C VAL A 91 -8.13 7.04 19.61
N ASP A 92 -8.51 5.93 20.22
CA ASP A 92 -8.88 5.87 21.63
C ASP A 92 -7.63 5.68 22.52
N ALA A 93 -7.81 5.71 23.84
CA ALA A 93 -6.72 5.56 24.81
C ALA A 93 -5.95 4.22 24.73
N GLY A 94 -6.41 3.23 23.95
CA GLY A 94 -5.78 1.93 23.82
C GLY A 94 -5.84 1.36 22.40
N PRO A 95 -5.17 0.20 22.17
CA PRO A 95 -5.19 -0.47 20.88
C PRO A 95 -6.61 -0.83 20.46
N ALA A 96 -6.91 -0.71 19.16
CA ALA A 96 -8.22 -1.01 18.61
C ALA A 96 -8.25 -2.38 17.92
N ASP A 97 -9.23 -3.20 18.26
CA ASP A 97 -9.52 -4.43 17.51
C ASP A 97 -10.31 -4.08 16.24
N ILE A 98 -9.97 -4.77 15.16
CA ILE A 98 -10.59 -4.61 13.84
C ILE A 98 -10.90 -5.96 13.21
N ASP A 99 -11.91 -5.98 12.35
CA ASP A 99 -12.20 -7.11 11.47
C ASP A 99 -12.15 -6.63 10.01
N VAL A 100 -11.48 -7.40 9.15
CA VAL A 100 -11.47 -7.20 7.72
C VAL A 100 -12.31 -8.29 7.07
N LEU A 101 -13.46 -7.91 6.52
CA LEU A 101 -14.25 -8.77 5.67
C LEU A 101 -13.59 -8.81 4.30
N VAL A 102 -13.18 -9.99 3.84
CA VAL A 102 -12.47 -10.18 2.58
C VAL A 102 -13.36 -10.98 1.64
N GLN A 103 -13.58 -10.48 0.43
CA GLN A 103 -14.23 -11.18 -0.66
C GLN A 103 -13.25 -11.37 -1.82
N CYS A 104 -12.99 -12.61 -2.18
CA CYS A 104 -12.20 -12.96 -3.35
C CYS A 104 -13.13 -13.33 -4.50
N SER A 105 -12.87 -12.81 -5.69
CA SER A 105 -13.63 -13.06 -6.92
C SER A 105 -12.70 -13.06 -8.13
N ASP A 106 -13.26 -13.34 -9.32
CA ASP A 106 -12.55 -13.28 -10.60
C ASP A 106 -11.23 -14.08 -10.56
N ILE A 107 -11.29 -15.28 -9.97
CA ILE A 107 -10.12 -16.09 -9.70
C ILE A 107 -9.77 -16.88 -10.96
N GLU A 108 -8.62 -16.58 -11.55
CA GLU A 108 -8.08 -17.36 -12.65
C GLU A 108 -7.29 -18.55 -12.10
N TRP A 109 -7.74 -19.76 -12.42
CA TRP A 109 -7.11 -20.99 -11.95
C TRP A 109 -6.19 -21.60 -12.99
N ARG A 110 -5.06 -22.15 -12.53
CA ARG A 110 -4.24 -23.10 -13.30
C ARG A 110 -4.04 -24.35 -12.46
N LYS A 111 -4.71 -25.44 -12.86
CA LYS A 111 -4.86 -26.65 -12.03
C LYS A 111 -5.46 -26.25 -10.67
N LEU A 112 -4.86 -26.68 -9.56
CA LEU A 112 -5.33 -26.41 -8.20
C LEU A 112 -4.75 -25.12 -7.58
N ARG A 113 -4.26 -24.18 -8.38
CA ARG A 113 -3.64 -22.95 -7.86
C ARG A 113 -4.21 -21.70 -8.53
N PRO A 114 -4.54 -20.64 -7.77
CA PRO A 114 -4.88 -19.36 -8.36
C PRO A 114 -3.65 -18.74 -9.03
N GLN A 115 -3.84 -18.12 -10.18
CA GLN A 115 -2.83 -17.35 -10.91
C GLN A 115 -3.07 -15.85 -10.75
N SER A 116 -4.34 -15.46 -10.63
CA SER A 116 -4.76 -14.10 -10.32
C SER A 116 -6.08 -14.12 -9.55
N MET A 117 -6.38 -13.03 -8.87
CA MET A 117 -7.70 -12.80 -8.28
C MET A 117 -7.93 -11.33 -7.99
N ARG A 118 -9.21 -10.97 -7.91
CA ARG A 118 -9.71 -9.72 -7.34
C ARG A 118 -10.01 -9.93 -5.86
N ILE A 119 -9.55 -9.02 -5.01
CA ILE A 119 -9.78 -9.07 -3.56
C ILE A 119 -10.37 -7.75 -3.07
N ALA A 120 -11.65 -7.79 -2.72
CA ALA A 120 -12.37 -6.67 -2.12
C ALA A 120 -12.40 -6.80 -0.60
N MET A 121 -12.30 -5.68 0.11
CA MET A 121 -12.18 -5.64 1.57
C MET A 121 -13.08 -4.58 2.18
N THR A 122 -13.66 -4.91 3.33
CA THR A 122 -14.36 -3.95 4.20
C THR A 122 -13.76 -4.06 5.59
N VAL A 123 -13.16 -2.98 6.08
CA VAL A 123 -12.60 -2.92 7.44
C VAL A 123 -13.67 -2.40 8.39
N ARG A 124 -13.88 -3.14 9.47
CA ARG A 124 -14.81 -2.81 10.55
C ARG A 124 -14.06 -2.57 11.86
N ARG A 125 -14.56 -1.61 12.62
CA ARG A 125 -14.09 -1.27 13.97
C ARG A 125 -15.28 -0.84 14.81
N GLY A 126 -15.46 -1.44 15.99
CA GLY A 126 -16.60 -1.11 16.86
C GLY A 126 -17.96 -1.26 16.16
N GLY A 127 -18.11 -2.27 15.29
CA GLY A 127 -19.32 -2.49 14.48
C GLY A 127 -19.47 -1.60 13.24
N ASN A 128 -18.71 -0.51 13.13
CA ASN A 128 -18.81 0.43 12.02
C ASN A 128 -17.87 0.06 10.87
N VAL A 129 -18.28 0.34 9.62
CA VAL A 129 -17.39 0.26 8.46
C VAL A 129 -16.51 1.51 8.41
N VAL A 130 -15.21 1.34 8.66
CA VAL A 130 -14.25 2.45 8.71
C VAL A 130 -13.47 2.61 7.42
N ALA A 131 -13.38 1.56 6.60
CA ALA A 131 -12.73 1.64 5.31
C ALA A 131 -13.17 0.54 4.34
N ARG A 132 -12.98 0.80 3.05
CA ARG A 132 -13.13 -0.18 1.97
C ARG A 132 -11.87 -0.20 1.11
N GLY A 133 -11.57 -1.35 0.56
CA GLY A 133 -10.40 -1.54 -0.27
C GLY A 133 -10.61 -2.55 -1.36
N LEU A 134 -9.75 -2.48 -2.37
CA LEU A 134 -9.75 -3.39 -3.48
C LEU A 134 -8.35 -3.51 -4.05
N PHE A 135 -7.92 -4.72 -4.36
CA PHE A 135 -6.80 -4.91 -5.27
C PHE A 135 -6.96 -6.12 -6.18
N VAL A 136 -6.17 -6.11 -7.25
CA VAL A 136 -6.01 -7.23 -8.17
C VAL A 136 -4.55 -7.66 -8.13
N ALA A 137 -4.32 -8.95 -7.89
CA ALA A 137 -2.98 -9.51 -7.76
C ALA A 137 -2.81 -10.71 -8.67
N LYS A 138 -1.61 -10.86 -9.23
CA LYS A 138 -1.12 -12.07 -9.89
C LYS A 138 -0.09 -12.76 -9.02
N PHE A 139 -0.02 -14.09 -9.09
CA PHE A 139 0.88 -14.91 -8.29
C PHE A 139 1.85 -15.67 -9.18
N ILE A 140 3.15 -15.43 -8.99
CA ILE A 140 4.20 -16.05 -9.78
C ILE A 140 5.02 -16.99 -8.91
N SER A 141 5.24 -18.22 -9.37
CA SER A 141 6.10 -19.18 -8.66
C SER A 141 7.55 -18.68 -8.62
N PRO A 142 8.35 -19.07 -7.61
CA PRO A 142 9.75 -18.68 -7.53
C PRO A 142 10.55 -18.97 -8.81
N SER A 143 10.35 -20.15 -9.41
CA SER A 143 11.05 -20.55 -10.64
C SER A 143 10.71 -19.68 -11.86
N ILE A 144 9.42 -19.34 -12.04
CA ILE A 144 9.00 -18.45 -13.13
C ILE A 144 9.51 -17.04 -12.86
N TYR A 145 9.49 -16.60 -11.60
CA TYR A 145 9.97 -15.28 -11.20
C TYR A 145 11.46 -15.11 -11.49
N VAL A 146 12.29 -16.08 -11.09
CA VAL A 146 13.74 -16.07 -11.39
C VAL A 146 13.99 -16.02 -12.89
N ARG A 147 13.25 -16.81 -13.69
CA ARG A 147 13.37 -16.77 -15.15
C ARG A 147 12.94 -15.42 -15.74
N LEU A 148 11.91 -14.79 -15.19
CA LEU A 148 11.43 -13.48 -15.62
C LEU A 148 12.42 -12.35 -15.28
N ARG A 149 13.00 -12.40 -14.07
CA ARG A 149 13.89 -11.36 -13.55
C ARG A 149 15.34 -11.53 -14.01
N GLY A 150 15.76 -12.74 -14.37
CA GLY A 150 17.16 -13.04 -14.72
C GLY A 150 18.11 -12.63 -13.59
N GLU A 151 19.19 -11.93 -13.93
CA GLU A 151 20.17 -11.41 -12.97
C GLU A 151 19.57 -10.41 -11.96
N ARG A 152 18.44 -9.79 -12.29
CA ARG A 152 17.73 -8.86 -11.39
C ARG A 152 16.91 -9.56 -10.31
N ALA A 153 16.88 -10.90 -10.27
CA ALA A 153 16.21 -11.67 -9.21
C ALA A 153 16.96 -11.62 -7.87
N VAL A 154 18.20 -11.14 -7.88
CA VAL A 154 19.08 -11.13 -6.70
C VAL A 154 18.73 -9.92 -5.82
N PRO A 155 18.39 -10.14 -4.53
CA PRO A 155 18.10 -9.03 -3.63
C PRO A 155 19.31 -8.12 -3.40
N ARG A 156 19.08 -6.81 -3.43
CA ARG A 156 20.12 -5.78 -3.31
C ARG A 156 19.97 -5.00 -2.01
N THR A 157 21.10 -4.47 -1.54
CA THR A 157 21.13 -3.44 -0.51
C THR A 157 21.35 -2.10 -1.19
N TRP A 158 20.54 -1.12 -0.84
CA TRP A 158 20.58 0.23 -1.38
C TRP A 158 20.23 1.23 -0.28
N VAL A 159 21.04 2.27 -0.12
CA VAL A 159 20.74 3.42 0.74
C VAL A 159 21.04 4.65 -0.11
N SER A 160 20.04 5.48 -0.31
CA SER A 160 20.19 6.70 -1.10
C SER A 160 20.81 7.81 -0.26
N ASP A 161 21.83 8.45 -0.82
CA ASP A 161 22.56 9.56 -0.19
C ASP A 161 21.86 10.91 -0.41
N ALA A 162 20.73 10.93 -1.14
CA ALA A 162 20.00 12.14 -1.45
C ALA A 162 19.41 12.78 -0.17
N VAL A 163 19.62 14.08 0.00
CA VAL A 163 19.04 14.81 1.13
C VAL A 163 17.51 14.79 1.01
N PRO A 164 16.77 14.29 2.02
CA PRO A 164 15.31 14.25 1.96
C PRO A 164 14.71 15.65 1.91
N VAL A 165 13.49 15.75 1.37
CA VAL A 165 12.66 16.93 1.65
C VAL A 165 12.48 17.09 3.17
N PRO A 166 12.25 18.30 3.70
CA PRO A 166 11.99 18.48 5.12
C PRO A 166 10.83 17.58 5.60
N PRO A 167 10.93 16.94 6.80
CA PRO A 167 9.93 15.97 7.24
C PRO A 167 8.50 16.52 7.34
N ALA A 168 8.32 17.71 7.94
CA ALA A 168 7.00 18.24 8.22
C ALA A 168 6.14 18.47 6.94
N PRO A 169 6.64 19.10 5.86
CA PRO A 169 5.92 19.16 4.57
C PRO A 169 5.57 17.80 3.95
N ALA A 170 6.36 16.76 4.24
CA ALA A 170 6.09 15.38 3.81
C ALA A 170 5.20 14.59 4.78
N GLY A 171 4.61 15.26 5.79
CA GLY A 171 3.77 14.65 6.82
C GLY A 171 4.51 13.66 7.71
N ARG A 172 5.82 13.85 7.89
CA ARG A 172 6.69 13.04 8.72
C ARG A 172 7.34 13.86 9.82
N THR A 173 7.73 13.20 10.90
CA THR A 173 8.46 13.82 12.02
C THR A 173 9.95 13.49 11.97
N ARG A 174 10.33 12.41 11.29
CA ARG A 174 11.71 11.90 11.20
C ARG A 174 12.16 11.91 9.74
N ALA A 175 13.42 12.29 9.52
CA ALA A 175 14.00 12.36 8.17
C ALA A 175 14.10 11.00 7.48
N GLU A 176 14.34 9.93 8.26
CA GLU A 176 14.40 8.56 7.77
C GLU A 176 13.06 8.06 7.18
N ASP A 177 11.92 8.56 7.69
CA ASP A 177 10.58 8.18 7.21
C ASP A 177 10.14 8.96 5.97
N VAL A 178 10.83 10.06 5.64
CA VAL A 178 10.66 10.73 4.34
C VAL A 178 11.15 9.76 3.26
N VAL A 179 10.58 9.67 2.07
CA VAL A 179 11.05 8.79 0.98
C VAL A 179 11.16 9.51 -0.36
N ILE A 180 11.17 10.84 -0.33
CA ILE A 180 11.39 11.70 -1.48
C ILE A 180 12.48 12.73 -1.18
N ALA A 181 13.19 13.14 -2.22
CA ALA A 181 14.21 14.18 -2.20
C ALA A 181 13.91 15.23 -3.28
N PRO A 182 14.38 16.48 -3.16
CA PRO A 182 14.28 17.45 -4.23
C PRO A 182 14.93 16.92 -5.52
N ALA A 183 14.33 17.22 -6.67
CA ALA A 183 14.96 17.03 -7.98
C ALA A 183 15.46 18.38 -8.53
N ALA A 184 16.16 18.34 -9.67
CA ALA A 184 16.68 19.55 -10.32
C ALA A 184 15.56 20.50 -10.78
N GLU A 185 14.46 19.94 -11.30
CA GLU A 185 13.34 20.71 -11.83
C GLU A 185 12.26 20.95 -10.76
N PRO A 186 11.69 22.17 -10.69
CA PRO A 186 10.54 22.46 -9.83
C PRO A 186 9.35 21.53 -10.10
N GLY A 187 8.65 21.14 -9.04
CA GLY A 187 7.51 20.21 -9.15
C GLY A 187 7.91 18.76 -9.46
N GLN A 188 9.19 18.44 -9.33
CA GLN A 188 9.71 17.08 -9.42
C GLN A 188 10.47 16.69 -8.15
N TRP A 189 10.44 15.40 -7.85
CA TRP A 189 11.13 14.81 -6.72
C TRP A 189 11.84 13.53 -7.16
N LEU A 190 12.90 13.18 -6.46
CA LEU A 190 13.56 11.88 -6.60
C LEU A 190 13.04 10.94 -5.52
N LEU A 191 12.75 9.70 -5.91
CA LEU A 191 12.50 8.63 -4.96
C LEU A 191 13.76 8.39 -4.12
N ARG A 192 13.63 8.45 -2.80
CA ARG A 192 14.69 8.05 -1.86
C ARG A 192 14.40 6.64 -1.37
N VAL A 193 15.34 5.73 -1.64
CA VAL A 193 15.24 4.33 -1.23
C VAL A 193 16.26 4.07 -0.13
N ASP A 194 15.80 3.52 0.98
CA ASP A 194 16.64 2.99 2.05
C ASP A 194 16.18 1.57 2.41
N THR A 195 16.93 0.57 1.95
CA THR A 195 16.66 -0.85 2.19
C THR A 195 16.83 -1.27 3.66
N THR A 196 17.39 -0.41 4.51
CA THR A 196 17.51 -0.62 5.95
C THR A 196 16.30 -0.10 6.73
N HIS A 197 15.41 0.65 6.07
CA HIS A 197 14.22 1.22 6.72
C HIS A 197 13.34 0.10 7.30
N PRO A 198 13.14 0.06 8.63
CA PRO A 198 12.61 -1.12 9.28
C PRO A 198 11.17 -1.42 8.85
N THR A 199 10.29 -0.42 8.75
CA THR A 199 8.87 -0.65 8.36
C THR A 199 8.67 -0.89 6.85
N LEU A 200 9.28 -0.06 5.99
CA LEU A 200 9.07 -0.11 4.55
C LEU A 200 9.82 -1.27 3.87
N PHE A 201 10.91 -1.75 4.47
CA PHE A 201 11.68 -2.91 3.98
C PHE A 201 11.65 -4.07 4.98
N GLN A 202 10.61 -4.88 4.87
CA GLN A 202 10.44 -6.11 5.66
C GLN A 202 11.01 -7.30 4.88
N GLY A 203 12.33 -7.49 5.01
CA GLY A 203 13.12 -8.52 4.33
C GLY A 203 13.82 -8.02 3.08
N ARG A 204 14.75 -8.84 2.55
CA ARG A 204 15.54 -8.50 1.35
C ARG A 204 14.64 -8.46 0.10
N LYS A 205 14.82 -7.45 -0.74
CA LYS A 205 14.04 -7.22 -1.97
C LYS A 205 14.97 -7.00 -3.16
N ASP A 206 14.52 -7.36 -4.34
CA ASP A 206 15.23 -7.22 -5.61
C ASP A 206 14.74 -6.02 -6.44
N HIS A 207 13.70 -5.33 -5.96
CA HIS A 207 13.13 -4.10 -6.52
C HIS A 207 12.50 -3.26 -5.41
N VAL A 208 12.14 -2.01 -5.72
CA VAL A 208 11.48 -1.11 -4.77
C VAL A 208 10.07 -1.64 -4.42
N PRO A 209 9.73 -1.83 -3.14
CA PRO A 209 8.40 -2.30 -2.73
C PRO A 209 7.27 -1.34 -3.10
N GLY A 210 6.13 -1.89 -3.50
CA GLY A 210 4.94 -1.08 -3.82
C GLY A 210 4.49 -0.16 -2.69
N MET A 211 4.64 -0.56 -1.42
CA MET A 211 4.32 0.31 -0.27
C MET A 211 5.25 1.52 -0.16
N LEU A 212 6.51 1.40 -0.56
CA LEU A 212 7.42 2.55 -0.59
C LEU A 212 7.03 3.50 -1.71
N LEU A 213 6.69 2.99 -2.90
CA LEU A 213 6.19 3.81 -4.01
C LEU A 213 4.88 4.52 -3.65
N PHE A 214 4.00 3.82 -2.94
CA PHE A 214 2.74 4.36 -2.46
C PHE A 214 2.95 5.47 -1.42
N GLU A 215 3.89 5.27 -0.48
CA GLU A 215 4.28 6.32 0.46
C GLU A 215 4.92 7.52 -0.25
N ALA A 216 5.81 7.29 -1.22
CA ALA A 216 6.44 8.36 -1.97
C ALA A 216 5.39 9.21 -2.68
N ALA A 217 4.40 8.57 -3.29
CA ALA A 217 3.30 9.26 -3.92
C ALA A 217 2.49 10.11 -2.91
N ARG A 218 2.20 9.55 -1.73
CA ARG A 218 1.50 10.25 -0.66
C ARG A 218 2.30 11.46 -0.15
N GLN A 219 3.60 11.31 0.14
CA GLN A 219 4.45 12.41 0.58
C GLN A 219 4.54 13.51 -0.47
N THR A 220 4.65 13.16 -1.75
CA THR A 220 4.67 14.15 -2.83
C THR A 220 3.37 14.94 -2.87
N ALA A 221 2.22 14.27 -2.70
CA ALA A 221 0.93 14.96 -2.64
C ALA A 221 0.84 15.91 -1.43
N GLN A 222 1.40 15.52 -0.28
CA GLN A 222 1.48 16.38 0.92
C GLN A 222 2.38 17.59 0.72
N VAL A 223 3.58 17.40 0.17
CA VAL A 223 4.50 18.49 -0.15
C VAL A 223 3.87 19.48 -1.13
N LEU A 224 3.14 18.99 -2.15
CA LEU A 224 2.43 19.84 -3.10
C LEU A 224 1.32 20.67 -2.44
N HIS A 225 0.72 20.19 -1.34
CA HIS A 225 -0.31 20.87 -0.56
C HIS A 225 0.22 21.80 0.53
N ALA A 226 1.48 21.64 0.93
CA ALA A 226 2.08 22.41 2.00
C ALA A 226 1.99 23.93 1.75
N PRO A 227 1.79 24.73 2.82
CA PRO A 227 1.74 24.35 4.23
C PRO A 227 0.38 23.80 4.70
N SER A 228 -0.64 23.73 3.83
CA SER A 228 -1.93 23.16 4.21
C SER A 228 -1.81 21.65 4.42
N PRO A 229 -2.45 21.08 5.46
CA PRO A 229 -2.47 19.64 5.65
C PRO A 229 -3.15 18.96 4.47
N PHE A 230 -2.67 17.77 4.11
CA PHE A 230 -3.30 16.90 3.13
C PHE A 230 -3.26 15.45 3.60
N VAL A 231 -4.42 14.90 3.95
CA VAL A 231 -4.53 13.52 4.45
C VAL A 231 -5.37 12.72 3.47
N PRO A 232 -4.74 11.86 2.65
CA PRO A 232 -5.47 11.07 1.66
C PRO A 232 -6.41 10.04 2.30
N ALA A 233 -7.67 10.42 2.48
CA ALA A 233 -8.74 9.53 2.94
C ALA A 233 -9.11 8.49 1.87
N CYS A 234 -8.94 8.84 0.59
CA CYS A 234 -9.03 7.90 -0.52
C CYS A 234 -7.78 7.96 -1.40
N GLY A 235 -7.46 6.82 -1.98
CA GLY A 235 -6.39 6.74 -2.95
C GLY A 235 -6.49 5.54 -3.86
N GLU A 236 -5.92 5.69 -5.04
CA GLU A 236 -5.69 4.65 -6.02
C GLU A 236 -4.23 4.70 -6.44
N ILE A 237 -3.58 3.54 -6.56
CA ILE A 237 -2.28 3.40 -7.19
C ILE A 237 -2.30 2.23 -8.18
N ALA A 238 -1.78 2.46 -9.38
CA ALA A 238 -1.51 1.45 -10.37
C ALA A 238 0.01 1.26 -10.52
N PHE A 239 0.46 0.01 -10.55
CA PHE A 239 1.86 -0.36 -10.76
C PHE A 239 2.02 -0.91 -12.16
N HIS A 240 2.84 -0.24 -12.97
CA HIS A 240 2.99 -0.54 -14.41
C HIS A 240 4.16 -1.48 -14.67
N ARG A 241 5.20 -1.39 -13.86
CA ARG A 241 6.41 -2.23 -13.92
C ARG A 241 7.19 -2.16 -12.61
N TYR A 242 8.20 -3.01 -12.47
CA TYR A 242 9.14 -2.93 -11.35
C TYR A 242 9.86 -1.58 -11.35
N ALA A 243 9.98 -0.97 -10.17
CA ALA A 243 10.90 0.14 -9.95
C ALA A 243 12.24 -0.43 -9.49
N GLU A 244 13.27 -0.23 -10.30
CA GLU A 244 14.61 -0.80 -10.07
C GLU A 244 15.44 0.10 -9.15
N PHE A 245 16.39 -0.46 -8.39
CA PHE A 245 17.24 0.33 -7.50
C PHE A 245 18.29 1.16 -8.25
N ASP A 246 18.76 0.66 -9.39
CA ASP A 246 19.89 1.20 -10.16
C ASP A 246 19.48 2.30 -11.16
N SER A 247 18.19 2.65 -11.22
CA SER A 247 17.67 3.76 -12.02
C SER A 247 17.03 4.82 -11.12
N PRO A 248 17.35 6.11 -11.28
CA PRO A 248 16.63 7.18 -10.60
C PRO A 248 15.15 7.15 -10.94
N CYS A 249 14.28 7.17 -9.92
CA CYS A 249 12.84 7.29 -10.11
C CYS A 249 12.42 8.74 -9.85
N LEU A 250 12.07 9.45 -10.93
CA LEU A 250 11.54 10.80 -10.88
C LEU A 250 10.03 10.75 -10.61
N ILE A 251 9.58 11.53 -9.64
CA ILE A 251 8.18 11.62 -9.20
C ILE A 251 7.68 13.00 -9.56
N GLN A 252 6.54 13.06 -10.24
CA GLN A 252 5.86 14.29 -10.64
C GLN A 252 4.47 14.29 -10.03
N ALA A 253 4.00 15.44 -9.57
CA ALA A 253 2.64 15.58 -9.05
C ALA A 253 1.96 16.83 -9.58
N GLU A 254 0.65 16.72 -9.80
CA GLU A 254 -0.21 17.82 -10.23
C GLU A 254 -1.52 17.82 -9.45
N ARG A 255 -2.02 19.02 -9.14
CA ARG A 255 -3.36 19.20 -8.58
C ARG A 255 -4.37 19.08 -9.71
N LEU A 256 -5.35 18.22 -9.56
CA LEU A 256 -6.43 18.07 -10.51
C LEU A 256 -7.57 19.06 -10.17
N PRO A 257 -8.18 19.71 -11.18
CA PRO A 257 -9.30 20.64 -10.97
C PRO A 257 -10.50 19.97 -10.28
N SER A 258 -10.70 18.67 -10.54
CA SER A 258 -11.71 17.90 -9.86
C SER A 258 -11.31 17.68 -8.40
N GLN A 259 -12.15 18.21 -7.51
CA GLN A 259 -12.33 17.67 -6.17
C GLN A 259 -11.17 17.80 -5.17
N GLY A 260 -10.15 18.62 -5.46
CA GLY A 260 -8.94 18.69 -4.63
C GLY A 260 -8.08 17.43 -4.74
N ALA A 261 -8.23 16.69 -5.84
CA ALA A 261 -7.47 15.48 -6.08
C ALA A 261 -6.03 15.80 -6.50
N VAL A 262 -5.09 14.94 -6.14
CA VAL A 262 -3.69 15.02 -6.58
C VAL A 262 -3.36 13.79 -7.39
N ARG A 263 -2.85 13.99 -8.61
CA ARG A 263 -2.25 12.92 -9.41
C ARG A 263 -0.76 12.90 -9.17
N VAL A 264 -0.20 11.72 -8.98
CA VAL A 264 1.24 11.51 -8.86
C VAL A 264 1.70 10.43 -9.82
N VAL A 265 2.83 10.61 -10.49
CA VAL A 265 3.40 9.65 -11.43
C VAL A 265 4.88 9.50 -11.14
N GLY A 266 5.33 8.26 -10.94
CA GLY A 266 6.75 7.91 -10.87
C GLY A 266 7.23 7.37 -12.22
N LYS A 267 8.41 7.81 -12.66
CA LYS A 267 9.04 7.38 -13.92
C LYS A 267 10.50 6.98 -13.70
N GLN A 268 10.93 5.96 -14.43
CA GLN A 268 12.33 5.59 -14.61
C GLN A 268 12.60 5.55 -16.12
N ASP A 269 13.75 6.01 -16.59
CA ASP A 269 14.09 5.97 -18.02
C ASP A 269 12.99 6.49 -18.96
N GLY A 270 12.30 7.57 -18.55
CA GLY A 270 11.20 8.18 -19.30
C GLY A 270 9.85 7.45 -19.27
N ALA A 271 9.76 6.25 -18.69
CA ALA A 271 8.55 5.43 -18.67
C ALA A 271 7.95 5.30 -17.26
N PRO A 272 6.61 5.27 -17.14
CA PRO A 272 5.94 5.20 -15.85
C PRO A 272 6.19 3.86 -15.14
N VAL A 273 6.55 3.93 -13.86
CA VAL A 273 6.64 2.77 -12.96
C VAL A 273 5.36 2.63 -12.14
N PHE A 274 4.78 3.75 -11.72
CA PHE A 274 3.48 3.79 -11.04
C PHE A 274 2.74 5.10 -11.38
N SER A 275 1.44 5.09 -11.17
CA SER A 275 0.60 6.29 -11.17
C SER A 275 -0.42 6.19 -10.03
N SER A 276 -0.70 7.30 -9.36
CA SER A 276 -1.68 7.35 -8.29
C SER A 276 -2.56 8.58 -8.37
N VAL A 277 -3.72 8.49 -7.73
CA VAL A 277 -4.62 9.62 -7.47
C VAL A 277 -5.04 9.58 -6.00
N PHE A 278 -4.96 10.72 -5.32
CA PHE A 278 -5.34 10.88 -3.92
C PHE A 278 -6.40 11.96 -3.76
N THR A 279 -7.31 11.77 -2.81
CA THR A 279 -8.29 12.78 -2.41
C THR A 279 -8.48 12.79 -0.89
N GLU A 280 -8.84 13.95 -0.34
CA GLU A 280 -9.16 14.11 1.10
C GLU A 280 -10.59 13.69 1.45
N ARG A 281 -11.40 13.31 0.45
CA ARG A 281 -12.82 13.06 0.67
C ARG A 281 -13.04 11.76 1.42
N THR A 282 -13.97 11.79 2.37
CA THR A 282 -14.43 10.62 3.11
C THR A 282 -15.20 9.65 2.19
N ALA A 283 -15.30 8.39 2.64
CA ALA A 283 -15.81 7.24 1.90
C ALA A 283 -17.14 7.43 1.14
N ALA A 284 -18.00 8.38 1.51
CA ALA A 284 -19.27 8.66 0.84
C ALA A 284 -19.13 9.28 -0.57
N ALA A 285 -18.02 9.97 -0.85
CA ALA A 285 -17.77 10.60 -2.15
C ALA A 285 -16.75 9.84 -3.02
N CYS A 286 -16.15 8.78 -2.49
CA CYS A 286 -15.31 7.88 -3.27
C CYS A 286 -16.23 6.86 -3.94
N VAL A 287 -16.24 6.86 -5.29
CA VAL A 287 -17.11 6.01 -6.11
C VAL A 287 -17.17 4.60 -5.49
N PRO A 288 -18.38 4.09 -5.15
CA PRO A 288 -18.51 2.76 -4.58
C PRO A 288 -17.78 1.75 -5.45
N VAL A 289 -17.10 0.79 -4.80
CA VAL A 289 -16.59 -0.40 -5.47
C VAL A 289 -17.82 -1.14 -6.03
N GLY A 290 -18.16 -0.85 -7.28
CA GLY A 290 -19.21 -1.57 -8.00
C GLY A 290 -18.83 -3.04 -8.08
N ALA A 291 -19.70 -3.90 -7.56
CA ALA A 291 -19.76 -5.30 -7.95
C ALA A 291 -20.29 -5.34 -9.38
N GLY A 292 -19.47 -5.83 -10.32
CA GLY A 292 -19.91 -6.25 -11.66
C GLY A 292 -20.24 -5.12 -12.65
N GLN A 293 -19.40 -4.99 -13.66
CA GLN A 293 -19.88 -4.94 -15.04
C GLN A 293 -18.93 -5.81 -15.87
N PRO A 294 -19.39 -6.95 -16.42
CA PRO A 294 -18.68 -7.59 -17.51
C PRO A 294 -18.80 -6.71 -18.76
N ALA A 295 -17.79 -6.79 -19.61
CA ALA A 295 -17.92 -6.39 -21.01
C ALA A 295 -18.98 -7.24 -21.72
#